data_AF-A0A9X9WQS2-F1
#
_entry.id   AF-A0A9X9WQS2-F1
#
_cell.length_a   1.000
_cell.length_b   1.000
_cell.length_c   1.000
_cell.angle_alpha   90.00
_cell.angle_beta   90.00
_cell.angle_gamma   90.00
#
_symmetry.space_group_name_H-M   'P 1'
#
loop_
_entity.id
_entity.type
_entity.pdbx_description
1 polymer ?
#
loop_
_entity_poly.entity_id
_entity_poly.type
_entity_poly.pdbx_seq_one_letter_code
_entity_poly.pdbx_strand_id
1 'polypeptide(L)'
;MSAARAGRLDEGRGLLEAALAAAPSDRGTLADLVVVLSWAGRDREALARFDSLGEAAAPAYAIAAAAVSARRTGQAARAVRLYQAAIAGGERSTETRIGL
;
A
#
# COMPACT_ATOMS: atom_id res chain seq x y z
N MET A 1 0.50 14.15 12.25
CA MET A 1 -0.15 12.86 12.60
C MET A 1 -0.17 12.75 14.12
N SER A 2 -1.29 12.33 14.72
CA SER A 2 -1.34 12.09 16.17
C SER A 2 -0.56 10.80 16.51
N ALA A 3 0.13 10.79 17.67
CA ALA A 3 0.88 9.62 18.16
C ALA A 3 0.03 8.34 18.20
N ALA A 4 -1.28 8.47 18.49
CA ALA A 4 -2.21 7.34 18.51
C ALA A 4 -2.38 6.67 17.12
N ARG A 5 -2.29 7.43 16.03
CA ARG A 5 -2.39 6.87 14.67
C ARG A 5 -1.09 6.17 14.27
N ALA A 6 0.06 6.75 14.65
CA ALA A 6 1.36 6.13 14.41
C ALA A 6 1.48 4.77 15.14
N GLY A 7 1.11 4.72 16.42
CA GLY A 7 1.14 3.47 17.19
C GLY A 7 0.28 2.35 16.58
N ARG A 8 -0.92 2.66 16.08
CA ARG A 8 -1.77 1.68 15.40
C ARG A 8 -1.21 1.20 14.06
N LEU A 9 -0.47 2.06 13.35
CA LEU A 9 0.17 1.67 12.09
C LEU A 9 1.38 0.76 12.35
N ASP A 10 2.15 1.01 13.41
CA ASP A 10 3.26 0.15 13.81
C ASP A 10 2.77 -1.22 14.29
N GLU A 11 1.70 -1.27 15.09
CA GLU A 11 1.05 -2.51 15.52
C GLU A 11 0.50 -3.30 14.32
N GLY A 12 -0.27 -2.63 13.45
CA GLY A 12 -0.81 -3.25 12.24
C GLY A 12 0.27 -3.80 11.32
N ARG A 13 1.40 -3.09 11.17
CA ARG A 13 2.56 -3.61 10.44
C ARG A 13 3.09 -4.88 11.09
N GLY A 14 3.29 -4.89 12.40
CA GLY A 14 3.86 -6.05 13.11
C GLY A 14 3.02 -7.31 12.93
N LEU A 15 1.69 -7.19 12.98
CA LEU A 15 0.77 -8.30 12.74
C LEU A 15 0.87 -8.85 11.31
N LEU A 16 0.92 -7.96 10.31
CA LEU A 16 1.05 -8.37 8.90
C LEU A 16 2.43 -9.01 8.62
N GLU A 17 3.50 -8.49 9.20
CA GLU A 17 4.84 -9.08 9.07
C GLU A 17 4.92 -10.46 9.71
N ALA A 18 4.29 -10.66 10.88
CA ALA A 18 4.19 -11.97 11.51
C ALA A 18 3.37 -12.96 10.66
N ALA A 19 2.26 -12.51 10.07
CA ALA A 19 1.45 -13.31 9.17
C ALA A 19 2.24 -13.72 7.91
N LEU A 20 3.04 -12.82 7.33
CA LEU A 20 3.92 -13.14 6.20
C LEU A 20 5.07 -14.06 6.59
N ALA A 21 5.55 -14.04 7.84
CA ALA A 21 6.55 -15.01 8.28
C ALA A 21 5.98 -16.44 8.24
N ALA A 22 4.69 -16.62 8.52
CA ALA A 22 3.99 -17.90 8.42
C ALA A 22 3.58 -18.25 6.98
N ALA A 23 3.22 -17.26 6.17
CA ALA A 23 2.82 -17.42 4.77
C ALA A 23 3.43 -16.33 3.86
N PRO A 24 4.69 -16.48 3.42
CA PRO A 24 5.42 -15.42 2.71
C PRO A 24 4.83 -14.98 1.38
N SER A 25 4.01 -15.84 0.77
CA SER A 25 3.38 -15.61 -0.53
C SER A 25 1.90 -15.26 -0.41
N ASP A 26 1.38 -15.00 0.80
CA ASP A 26 -0.01 -14.58 0.96
C ASP A 26 -0.22 -13.19 0.37
N ARG A 27 -0.87 -13.17 -0.79
CA ARG A 27 -1.05 -11.96 -1.60
C ARG A 27 -1.95 -10.94 -0.91
N GLY A 28 -2.93 -11.39 -0.13
CA GLY A 28 -3.81 -10.49 0.64
C GLY A 28 -3.02 -9.73 1.70
N THR A 29 -2.25 -10.45 2.51
CA THR A 29 -1.41 -9.85 3.54
C THR A 29 -0.32 -8.94 2.94
N LEU A 30 0.28 -9.32 1.81
CA LEU A 30 1.22 -8.45 1.09
C LEU A 30 0.56 -7.15 0.61
N ALA A 31 -0.65 -7.23 0.06
CA ALA A 31 -1.41 -6.07 -0.41
C ALA A 31 -1.79 -5.13 0.74
N ASP A 32 -2.25 -5.66 1.88
CA ASP A 32 -2.54 -4.87 3.08
C ASP A 32 -1.28 -4.22 3.65
N LEU A 33 -0.14 -4.93 3.61
CA LEU A 33 1.13 -4.38 4.06
C LEU A 33 1.58 -3.19 3.21
N VAL A 34 1.37 -3.22 1.88
CA VAL A 34 1.63 -2.07 1.00
C VAL A 34 0.83 -0.84 1.46
N VAL A 35 -0.45 -1.03 1.80
CA VAL A 35 -1.33 0.04 2.27
C VAL A 35 -0.82 0.62 3.60
N VAL A 36 -0.54 -0.24 4.58
CA VAL A 36 -0.06 0.19 5.91
C VAL A 36 1.28 0.93 5.81
N LEU A 37 2.22 0.43 5.00
CA LEU A 37 3.51 1.09 4.78
C LEU A 37 3.33 2.47 4.12
N SER A 38 2.40 2.59 3.16
CA SER A 38 2.08 3.88 2.54
C SER A 38 1.48 4.86 3.56
N TRP A 39 0.57 4.41 4.43
CA TRP A 39 0.01 5.28 5.47
C TRP A 39 1.03 5.69 6.53
N ALA A 40 1.99 4.83 6.83
CA ALA A 40 3.10 5.12 7.74
C ALA A 40 4.17 6.04 7.12
N GLY A 41 4.04 6.44 5.85
CA GLY A 41 5.05 7.24 5.14
C GLY A 41 6.31 6.47 4.78
N ARG A 42 6.31 5.13 4.91
CA ARG A 42 7.40 4.24 4.51
C ARG A 42 7.33 3.94 3.01
N ASP A 43 7.28 4.99 2.21
CA ASP A 43 6.89 4.92 0.79
C ASP A 43 7.82 4.03 -0.05
N ARG A 44 9.13 4.04 0.22
CA ARG A 44 10.09 3.18 -0.49
C ARG A 44 9.84 1.70 -0.22
N GLU A 45 9.48 1.36 1.00
CA GLU A 45 9.19 -0.03 1.38
C GLU A 45 7.83 -0.48 0.86
N ALA A 46 6.83 0.40 0.88
CA ALA A 46 5.54 0.14 0.25
C ALA A 46 5.72 -0.24 -1.22
N LEU A 47 6.55 0.51 -1.96
CA LEU A 47 6.85 0.22 -3.35
C LEU A 47 7.61 -1.10 -3.53
N ALA A 48 8.60 -1.39 -2.68
CA ALA A 48 9.33 -2.66 -2.75
C ALA A 48 8.41 -3.87 -2.52
N ARG A 49 7.49 -3.80 -1.56
CA ARG A 49 6.50 -4.87 -1.33
C ARG A 49 5.50 -4.98 -2.48
N PHE A 50 5.05 -3.85 -3.02
CA PHE A 50 4.18 -3.84 -4.19
C PHE A 50 4.84 -4.48 -5.41
N ASP A 51 6.13 -4.20 -5.64
CA ASP A 51 6.90 -4.80 -6.74
C ASP A 51 7.03 -6.31 -6.58
N SER A 52 7.14 -6.82 -5.34
CA SER A 52 7.14 -8.27 -5.08
C SER A 52 5.79 -8.94 -5.27
N LEU A 53 4.69 -8.22 -5.02
CA LEU A 53 3.33 -8.70 -5.25
C LEU A 53 3.03 -8.85 -6.76
N GLY A 54 3.58 -7.93 -7.56
CA GLY A 54 3.36 -7.84 -8.99
C GLY A 54 2.04 -7.14 -9.31
N GLU A 55 2.09 -6.11 -10.15
CA GLU A 55 0.93 -5.25 -10.45
C GLU A 55 -0.26 -6.00 -11.04
N ALA A 56 -0.03 -6.98 -11.91
CA ALA A 56 -1.11 -7.76 -12.54
C ALA A 56 -1.93 -8.60 -11.56
N ALA A 57 -1.34 -8.96 -10.41
CA ALA A 57 -1.98 -9.75 -9.36
C ALA A 57 -2.43 -8.88 -8.17
N ALA A 58 -2.12 -7.59 -8.19
CA ALA A 58 -2.41 -6.69 -7.09
C ALA A 58 -3.88 -6.24 -7.12
N PRO A 59 -4.58 -6.25 -5.97
CA PRO A 59 -5.90 -5.65 -5.89
C PRO A 59 -5.80 -4.13 -6.07
N ALA A 60 -6.87 -3.53 -6.58
CA ALA A 60 -6.89 -2.11 -6.98
C ALA A 60 -6.51 -1.15 -5.84
N TYR A 61 -6.88 -1.47 -4.59
CA TYR A 61 -6.53 -0.69 -3.41
C TYR A 61 -5.02 -0.66 -3.13
N ALA A 62 -4.29 -1.76 -3.40
CA ALA A 62 -2.85 -1.84 -3.21
C ALA A 62 -2.11 -1.08 -4.33
N ILE A 63 -2.64 -1.13 -5.55
CA ILE A 63 -2.17 -0.33 -6.68
C ILE A 63 -2.31 1.17 -6.37
N ALA A 64 -3.45 1.59 -5.80
CA ALA A 64 -3.66 2.97 -5.37
C ALA A 64 -2.69 3.41 -4.26
N ALA A 65 -2.44 2.57 -3.26
CA ALA A 65 -1.45 2.84 -2.21
C ALA A 65 -0.02 2.98 -2.79
N ALA A 66 0.36 2.10 -3.71
CA ALA A 66 1.63 2.20 -4.43
C ALA A 66 1.72 3.48 -5.27
N ALA A 67 0.62 3.91 -5.92
CA ALA A 67 0.56 5.17 -6.66
C ALA A 67 0.83 6.39 -5.74
N VAL A 68 0.25 6.40 -4.54
CA VAL A 68 0.50 7.45 -3.52
C VAL A 68 1.97 7.47 -3.12
N SER A 69 2.57 6.32 -2.83
CA SER A 69 3.98 6.21 -2.44
C SER A 69 4.94 6.55 -3.59
N ALA A 70 4.60 6.20 -4.83
CA ALA A 70 5.33 6.63 -6.03
C ALA A 70 5.29 8.16 -6.17
N ARG A 71 4.14 8.79 -5.94
CA ARG A 71 4.01 10.27 -5.97
C ARG A 71 4.89 10.94 -4.91
N ARG A 72 4.83 10.46 -3.67
CA ARG A 72 5.60 11.02 -2.53
C ARG A 72 7.11 10.86 -2.69
N THR A 73 7.56 9.85 -3.43
CA THR A 73 8.98 9.62 -3.73
C THR A 73 9.45 10.30 -5.03
N GLY A 74 8.60 11.10 -5.68
CA GLY A 74 8.94 11.84 -6.90
C GLY A 74 8.83 11.04 -8.21
N GLN A 75 8.32 9.81 -8.18
CA GLN A 75 8.14 8.97 -9.37
C GLN A 75 6.83 9.31 -10.09
N ALA A 76 6.72 10.55 -10.60
CA ALA A 76 5.48 11.11 -11.14
C ALA A 76 4.86 10.26 -12.27
N ALA A 77 5.65 9.83 -13.25
CA ALA A 77 5.16 9.01 -14.36
C ALA A 77 4.60 7.65 -13.89
N ARG A 78 5.29 7.01 -12.94
CA ARG A 78 4.83 5.75 -12.33
C ARG A 78 3.54 5.95 -11.54
N ALA A 79 3.44 7.05 -10.78
CA ALA A 79 2.25 7.37 -10.01
C ALA A 79 1.02 7.53 -10.92
N VAL A 80 1.14 8.29 -12.02
CA VAL A 80 0.03 8.47 -12.99
C VAL A 80 -0.43 7.13 -13.54
N ARG A 81 0.50 6.29 -14.00
CA ARG A 81 0.21 4.96 -14.55
C ARG A 81 -0.52 4.07 -13.53
N LEU A 82 -0.04 4.02 -12.28
CA LEU A 82 -0.66 3.23 -11.22
C LEU A 82 -2.04 3.75 -10.83
N TYR A 83 -2.25 5.07 -10.79
CA TYR A 83 -3.58 5.64 -10.54
C TYR A 83 -4.57 5.23 -11.63
N GLN A 84 -4.17 5.28 -12.90
CA GLN A 84 -5.00 4.83 -14.02
C GLN A 84 -5.35 3.34 -13.90
N ALA A 85 -4.36 2.50 -13.56
CA ALA A 85 -4.56 1.07 -13.36
C ALA A 85 -5.52 0.78 -12.19
N ALA A 86 -5.38 1.48 -11.07
CA ALA A 86 -6.27 1.33 -9.93
C ALA A 86 -7.72 1.68 -10.31
N ILE A 87 -7.94 2.83 -10.96
CA ILE A 87 -9.27 3.27 -11.41
C ILE A 87 -9.88 2.25 -12.38
N ALA A 88 -9.10 1.76 -13.35
CA ALA A 88 -9.55 0.73 -14.28
C ALA A 88 -9.91 -0.59 -13.59
N GLY A 89 -9.20 -0.93 -12.51
CA GLY A 89 -9.45 -2.09 -11.64
C GLY A 89 -10.65 -1.95 -10.71
N GLY A 90 -11.43 -0.88 -10.83
CA GLY A 90 -12.62 -0.66 -10.01
C GLY A 90 -12.36 0.03 -8.67
N GLU A 91 -11.14 0.58 -8.46
CA GLU A 91 -10.90 1.53 -7.37
C GLU A 91 -11.72 2.79 -7.64
N ARG A 92 -12.93 2.82 -7.07
CA ARG A 92 -13.74 4.04 -7.05
C ARG A 92 -13.13 4.94 -5.99
N SER A 93 -12.16 5.74 -6.45
CA SER A 93 -11.68 6.98 -5.85
C SER A 93 -12.24 7.21 -4.44
N THR A 94 -11.50 6.88 -3.37
CA THR A 94 -11.85 7.33 -2.00
C THR A 94 -12.89 6.51 -1.22
N GLU A 95 -12.81 5.18 -1.14
CA GLU A 95 -13.44 4.49 0.00
C GLU A 95 -12.53 4.59 1.25
N THR A 96 -12.53 5.80 1.83
CA THR A 96 -12.60 6.01 3.30
C THR A 96 -11.32 6.39 4.10
N ARG A 97 -10.07 6.46 3.57
CA ARG A 97 -8.88 6.58 4.49
C ARG A 97 -7.80 7.65 4.25
N ILE A 98 -8.04 8.73 3.49
CA ILE A 98 -7.14 9.92 3.54
C ILE A 98 -7.38 10.78 4.80
N GLY A 99 -8.45 10.57 5.58
CA GLY A 99 -8.72 11.42 6.75
C GLY A 99 -9.28 10.70 7.97
N LEU A 100 -8.42 10.02 8.74
CA LEU A 100 -8.53 9.86 10.21
C LEU A 100 -7.18 9.45 10.82
#